data_AF-A0A960YJ39-F1
#
_entry.id   AF-A0A960YJ39-F1
#
_cell.length_a   1.000
_cell.length_b   1.000
_cell.length_c   1.000
_cell.angle_alpha   90.00
_cell.angle_beta   90.00
_cell.angle_gamma   90.00
#
_symmetry.space_group_name_H-M   'P 1'
#
loop_
_entity.id
_entity.type
_entity.pdbx_description
1 polymer ?
#
loop_
_entity_poly.entity_id
_entity_poly.type
_entity_poly.pdbx_seq_one_letter_code
_entity_poly.pdbx_strand_id
1 'polypeptide(L)'
;EHAVIGAGDDGALAFWSFTSDGKRSEGRLADVTDVHPEAVGFEAQMPAGLARMVYWPADDGGFHWAVESKTKKGWNRFVDHHYRPADAPAAA
;
A
#
# COMPACT_ATOMS: atom_id res chain seq x y z
N GLU A 1 -4.32 10.64 12.05
CA GLU A 1 -3.54 9.84 11.09
C GLU A 1 -4.38 9.71 9.83
N HIS A 2 -3.83 10.09 8.68
CA HIS A 2 -4.52 9.98 7.40
C HIS A 2 -3.54 9.50 6.34
N ALA A 3 -4.04 8.70 5.42
CA ALA A 3 -3.34 8.23 4.24
C ALA A 3 -4.20 8.57 3.03
N VAL A 4 -3.58 9.15 2.00
CA VAL A 4 -4.25 9.55 0.76
C VAL A 4 -3.45 9.08 -0.43
N ILE A 5 -4.17 8.58 -1.42
CA ILE A 5 -3.63 8.22 -2.74
C ILE A 5 -4.22 9.23 -3.74
N GLY A 6 -3.38 9.84 -4.56
CA GLY A 6 -3.81 10.86 -5.51
C GLY A 6 -2.74 11.18 -6.54
N ALA A 7 -3.07 12.06 -7.48
CA ALA A 7 -2.10 12.55 -8.46
C ALA A 7 -1.07 13.46 -7.77
N GLY A 8 0.22 13.19 -7.98
CA GLY A 8 1.32 14.06 -7.61
C GLY A 8 1.44 15.25 -8.56
N ASP A 9 2.38 16.14 -8.24
CA ASP A 9 2.65 17.36 -9.03
C ASP A 9 3.10 17.05 -10.47
N ASP A 10 3.65 15.86 -10.70
CA ASP A 10 4.05 15.32 -12.00
C ASP A 10 2.90 14.59 -12.74
N GLY A 11 1.71 14.55 -12.13
CA GLY A 11 0.54 13.81 -12.63
C GLY A 11 0.60 12.30 -12.40
N ALA A 12 1.66 11.78 -11.79
CA ALA A 12 1.77 10.35 -11.47
C ALA A 12 0.97 10.01 -10.20
N LEU A 13 0.49 8.77 -10.10
CA LEU A 13 -0.17 8.31 -8.88
C LEU A 13 0.87 8.23 -7.74
N ALA A 14 0.54 8.84 -6.60
CA ALA A 14 1.39 8.89 -5.43
C ALA A 14 0.57 8.70 -4.15
N PHE A 15 1.29 8.43 -3.06
CA PHE A 15 0.76 8.20 -1.73
C PHE A 15 1.35 9.20 -0.75
N TRP A 16 0.53 9.71 0.17
CA TRP A 16 0.99 10.46 1.33
C TRP A 16 0.38 9.92 2.61
N SER A 17 1.22 9.66 3.61
CA SER A 17 0.78 9.45 5.00
C SER A 17 1.12 10.66 5.84
N PHE A 18 0.24 11.00 6.78
CA PHE A 18 0.42 12.13 7.69
C PHE A 18 0.38 11.63 9.14
N THR A 19 1.49 11.83 9.83
CA THR A 19 1.66 11.47 11.24
C THR A 19 1.19 12.63 12.13
N SER A 20 0.84 12.32 13.39
CA SER A 20 0.35 13.31 14.35
C SER A 20 1.38 14.39 14.70
N ASP A 21 2.67 14.13 14.47
CA ASP A 21 3.77 15.07 14.65
C ASP A 21 3.95 16.05 13.46
N GLY A 22 3.03 16.05 12.50
CA GLY A 22 3.02 16.95 11.35
C GLY A 22 3.98 16.54 10.22
N LYS A 23 4.67 15.41 10.35
CA LYS A 23 5.48 14.85 9.26
C LYS A 23 4.61 14.11 8.26
N ARG A 24 5.20 13.87 7.09
CA ARG A 24 4.60 13.02 6.06
C ARG A 24 5.63 12.07 5.46
N SER A 25 5.14 10.94 4.98
CA SER A 25 5.88 10.07 4.07
C SER A 25 5.23 10.13 2.71
N GLU A 26 6.05 10.09 1.66
CA GLU A 26 5.60 10.08 0.27
C GLU A 26 6.02 8.76 -0.39
N GLY A 27 5.07 8.10 -1.02
CA GLY A 27 5.29 6.91 -1.83
C GLY A 27 5.03 7.20 -3.30
N ARG A 28 5.84 6.62 -4.19
CA ARG A 28 5.66 6.70 -5.65
C ARG A 28 5.25 5.36 -6.20
N LEU A 29 4.42 5.39 -7.24
CA LEU A 29 4.04 4.17 -7.96
C LEU A 29 5.28 3.36 -8.35
N ALA A 30 5.26 2.06 -8.07
CA ALA A 30 6.36 1.15 -8.30
C ALA A 30 5.87 -0.13 -8.98
N ASP A 31 6.77 -0.78 -9.72
CA ASP A 31 6.52 -2.14 -10.21
C ASP A 31 6.55 -3.12 -9.04
N VAL A 32 5.43 -3.79 -8.84
CA VAL A 32 5.20 -4.78 -7.78
C VAL A 32 4.65 -6.08 -8.35
N THR A 33 4.90 -6.34 -9.63
CA THR A 33 4.47 -7.57 -10.31
C THR A 33 5.12 -8.83 -9.75
N ASP A 34 6.18 -8.69 -8.94
CA ASP A 34 6.76 -9.77 -8.15
C ASP A 34 5.83 -10.27 -7.02
N VAL A 35 4.83 -9.48 -6.62
CA VAL A 35 3.81 -9.86 -5.62
C VAL A 35 2.59 -10.51 -6.28
N HIS A 36 2.01 -9.84 -7.28
CA HIS A 36 0.86 -10.32 -8.05
C HIS A 36 0.80 -9.60 -9.40
N PRO A 37 0.37 -10.24 -10.50
CA PRO A 37 0.32 -9.61 -11.83
C PRO A 37 -0.53 -8.33 -11.90
N GLU A 38 -1.58 -8.25 -11.07
CA GLU A 38 -2.50 -7.11 -10.97
C GLU A 38 -2.24 -6.24 -9.74
N ALA A 39 -1.07 -6.39 -9.11
CA ALA A 39 -0.74 -5.58 -7.94
C ALA A 39 -0.53 -4.11 -8.30
N VAL A 40 -1.01 -3.23 -7.42
CA VAL A 40 -0.66 -1.80 -7.41
C VAL A 40 0.11 -1.53 -6.13
N GLY A 41 1.26 -0.86 -6.25
CA GLY A 41 2.10 -0.61 -5.09
C GLY A 41 2.86 0.70 -5.17
N PHE A 42 3.26 1.17 -3.99
CA PHE A 42 3.99 2.41 -3.82
C PHE A 42 5.24 2.16 -2.98
N GLU A 43 6.37 2.67 -3.45
CA GLU A 43 7.64 2.66 -2.72
C GLU A 43 7.91 4.02 -2.08
N ALA A 44 8.31 4.01 -0.81
CA ALA A 44 8.63 5.19 -0.03
C ALA A 44 9.98 5.04 0.68
N GLN A 45 10.81 6.08 0.61
CA GLN A 45 12.06 6.13 1.36
C GLN A 45 11.79 6.60 2.79
N MET A 46 11.95 5.70 3.76
CA MET A 46 11.80 5.98 5.18
C MET A 46 13.19 6.18 5.83
N PRO A 47 13.27 6.76 7.04
CA PRO A 47 14.53 6.83 7.78
C PRO A 47 15.18 5.46 8.02
N ALA A 48 14.37 4.40 8.15
CA ALA A 48 14.82 3.03 8.35
C ALA A 48 15.17 2.28 7.05
N GLY A 49 14.97 2.89 5.87
CA GLY A 49 15.19 2.25 4.57
C GLY A 49 14.00 2.34 3.63
N LEU A 50 14.09 1.62 2.51
CA LEU A 50 13.02 1.55 1.52
C LEU A 50 11.90 0.65 2.03
N ALA A 51 10.66 1.13 1.94
CA ALA A 51 9.46 0.36 2.23
C ALA A 51 8.50 0.42 1.05
N ARG A 52 7.65 -0.59 0.91
CA ARG A 52 6.54 -0.59 -0.04
C ARG A 52 5.22 -0.97 0.59
N MET A 53 4.15 -0.39 0.06
CA MET A 53 2.78 -0.76 0.32
C MET A 53 2.20 -1.34 -0.97
N VAL A 54 1.49 -2.46 -0.89
CA VAL A 54 1.00 -3.20 -2.06
C VAL A 54 -0.45 -3.63 -1.85
N TYR A 55 -1.27 -3.49 -2.89
CA TYR A 55 -2.65 -3.97 -2.97
C TYR A 55 -2.77 -4.93 -4.15
N TRP A 56 -3.56 -6.00 -4.01
CA TRP A 56 -3.90 -6.88 -5.14
C TRP A 56 -5.27 -7.53 -4.93
N PRO A 57 -6.00 -7.92 -6.00
CA PRO A 57 -7.29 -8.56 -5.87
C PRO A 57 -7.20 -9.91 -5.16
N ALA A 58 -8.26 -10.27 -4.44
CA ALA A 58 -8.46 -11.62 -3.90
C ALA A 58 -9.55 -12.34 -4.70
N ASP A 59 -9.43 -13.66 -4.82
CA ASP A 59 -10.39 -14.48 -5.59
C ASP A 59 -11.83 -14.43 -5.05
N ASP A 60 -12.00 -14.06 -3.78
CA ASP A 60 -13.29 -13.93 -3.10
C ASP A 60 -13.99 -12.57 -3.34
N GLY A 61 -13.50 -11.79 -4.31
CA GLY A 61 -14.01 -10.44 -4.60
C GLY A 61 -13.56 -9.39 -3.57
N GLY A 62 -12.70 -9.78 -2.63
CA GLY A 62 -11.99 -8.90 -1.73
C GLY A 62 -10.69 -8.37 -2.33
N PHE A 63 -9.79 -7.92 -1.46
CA PHE A 63 -8.44 -7.54 -1.84
C PHE A 63 -7.46 -7.80 -0.70
N HIS A 64 -6.22 -8.02 -1.06
CA HIS A 64 -5.12 -8.08 -0.13
C HIS A 64 -4.42 -6.72 -0.04
N TRP A 65 -3.83 -6.48 1.12
CA TRP A 65 -2.98 -5.34 1.38
C TRP A 65 -1.80 -5.75 2.23
N ALA A 66 -0.59 -5.36 1.84
CA ALA A 66 0.62 -5.67 2.58
C ALA A 66 1.57 -4.48 2.68
N VAL A 67 2.39 -4.50 3.72
CA VAL A 67 3.51 -3.58 3.89
C VAL A 67 4.79 -4.38 4.06
N GLU A 68 5.80 -4.00 3.27
CA GLU A 68 7.08 -4.68 3.21
C GLU A 68 8.23 -3.68 3.35
N SER A 69 9.33 -4.10 3.97
CA SER A 69 10.57 -3.34 4.02
C SER A 69 11.67 -4.05 3.24
N LYS A 70 12.50 -3.30 2.52
CA LYS A 70 13.60 -3.87 1.75
C LYS A 70 14.80 -4.13 2.64
N THR A 71 15.27 -5.36 2.62
CA THR A 71 16.48 -5.80 3.34
C THR A 71 17.53 -6.29 2.36
N LYS A 72 18.74 -6.58 2.87
CA LYS A 72 19.79 -7.23 2.06
C LYS A 72 19.38 -8.61 1.52
N LYS A 73 18.40 -9.28 2.14
CA LYS A 73 17.89 -10.59 1.74
C LYS A 73 16.67 -10.52 0.82
N GLY A 74 16.21 -9.31 0.48
CA GLY A 74 14.98 -9.08 -0.28
C GLY A 74 13.90 -8.37 0.55
N TRP A 75 12.67 -8.46 0.08
CA TRP A 75 11.51 -7.88 0.76
C TRP A 75 11.11 -8.68 2.00
N ASN A 76 10.87 -7.97 3.10
CA ASN A 76 10.37 -8.53 4.33
C ASN A 76 8.95 -8.01 4.59
N ARG A 77 7.95 -8.88 4.46
CA ARG A 77 6.56 -8.56 4.77
C ARG A 77 6.33 -8.62 6.27
N PHE A 78 5.85 -7.51 6.83
CA PHE A 78 5.57 -7.41 8.28
C PHE A 78 4.13 -6.99 8.58
N VAL A 79 3.36 -6.62 7.56
CA VAL A 79 1.90 -6.49 7.62
C VAL A 79 1.30 -7.21 6.43
N ASP A 80 0.25 -8.00 6.66
CA ASP A 80 -0.51 -8.70 5.64
C ASP A 80 -1.98 -8.76 6.06
N HIS A 81 -2.84 -8.11 5.30
CA HIS A 81 -4.28 -8.11 5.50
C HIS A 81 -4.99 -8.69 4.27
N HIS A 82 -6.03 -9.48 4.51
CA HIS A 82 -7.03 -9.89 3.52
C HIS A 82 -8.36 -9.24 3.89
N TYR A 83 -8.80 -8.28 3.07
CA TYR A 83 -10.09 -7.65 3.19
C TYR A 83 -11.11 -8.42 2.36
N ARG A 84 -12.26 -8.69 2.96
CA ARG A 84 -13.40 -9.35 2.30
C ARG A 84 -14.53 -8.35 2.07
N PRO A 85 -15.41 -8.59 1.11
CA PRO A 85 -16.66 -7.86 1.00
C PRO A 85 -17.39 -7.87 2.35
N ALA A 86 -17.92 -6.72 2.75
CA ALA A 86 -18.85 -6.69 3.87
C ALA A 86 -20.13 -7.42 3.46
N ASP A 87 -20.71 -8.20 4.38
CA ASP A 87 -22.06 -8.71 4.19
C ASP A 87 -22.99 -7.51 3.93
N ALA A 88 -23.90 -7.65 2.96
CA ALA A 88 -24.90 -6.62 2.72
C ALA A 88 -25.64 -6.35 4.04
N PRO A 89 -25.79 -5.08 4.47
CA PRO A 89 -26.55 -4.79 5.69
C PRO A 89 -27.94 -5.39 5.51
N ALA A 90 -28.42 -6.11 6.54
CA ALA A 90 -29.80 -6.58 6.54
C ALA A 90 -30.71 -5.39 6.23
N ALA A 91 -31.58 -5.54 5.22
CA ALA A 91 -32.52 -4.49 4.86
C ALA A 91 -33.29 -4.07 6.12
N ALA A 92 -33.22 -2.78 6.44
CA ALA A 92 -33.92 -2.17 7.57
C ALA A 92 -35.43 -2.15 7.35
#